data_AF-A0A960BFK2-F1
#
_entry.id   AF-A0A960BFK2-F1
#
_cell.length_a   1.000
_cell.length_b   1.000
_cell.length_c   1.000
_cell.angle_alpha   90.00
_cell.angle_beta   90.00
_cell.angle_gamma   90.00
#
_symmetry.space_group_name_H-M   'P 1'
#
loop_
_entity.id
_entity.type
_entity.pdbx_description
1 polymer ?
#
loop_
_entity_poly.entity_id
_entity_poly.type
_entity_poly.pdbx_seq_one_letter_code
_entity_poly.pdbx_strand_id
1 'polypeptide(L)'
;MRIHVGLALGIVGIAALAACGSGESSSPEGGSESAATAESSAGQNDSNDTAVSRSDCGAGEIDGVTVRTFCGDGTATLSDGTTTLELDQAECAVDPMGWSVNAGTIVLDPSATEVAASTQYIGFAVPPPDGGEWTGDTIPDGTYQGIVTGNDQGKDLTASAADATIVVTDGGKAGTVSGTSFEGASLTGSFSCE
;
A
#
# COMPACT_ATOMS: atom_id res chain seq x y z
N MET A 1 28.56 -5.63 -22.55
CA MET A 1 28.76 -4.20 -22.29
C MET A 1 27.48 -3.70 -21.62
N ARG A 2 27.46 -3.60 -20.28
CA ARG A 2 26.26 -3.25 -19.51
C ARG A 2 26.30 -1.76 -19.19
N ILE A 3 25.39 -0.99 -19.80
CA ILE A 3 25.22 0.44 -19.57
C ILE A 3 24.24 0.58 -18.40
N HIS A 4 24.73 1.08 -17.26
CA HIS A 4 23.88 1.48 -16.14
C HIS A 4 23.34 2.88 -16.45
N VAL A 5 22.08 2.97 -16.83
CA VAL A 5 21.36 4.26 -16.89
C VAL A 5 20.74 4.45 -15.51
N GLY A 6 21.38 5.28 -14.69
CA GLY A 6 20.81 5.74 -13.43
C GLY A 6 19.66 6.69 -13.72
N LEU A 7 18.44 6.26 -13.41
CA LEU A 7 17.25 7.11 -13.44
C LEU A 7 17.17 7.82 -12.08
N ALA A 8 17.46 9.12 -12.08
CA ALA A 8 17.27 9.99 -10.92
C ALA A 8 15.79 10.38 -10.85
N LEU A 9 15.07 9.87 -9.85
CA LEU A 9 13.74 10.36 -9.48
C LEU A 9 13.90 11.67 -8.69
N GLY A 10 13.51 12.78 -9.29
CA GLY A 10 13.37 14.07 -8.61
C GLY A 10 12.01 14.17 -7.93
N ILE A 11 12.00 14.20 -6.60
CA ILE A 11 10.79 14.49 -5.81
C ILE A 11 10.71 16.00 -5.60
N VAL A 12 9.67 16.61 -6.17
CA VAL A 12 9.29 18.01 -5.95
C VAL A 12 8.48 18.09 -4.66
N GLY A 13 9.06 18.69 -3.62
CA GLY A 13 8.35 19.01 -2.39
C GLY A 13 7.43 20.22 -2.57
N ILE A 14 6.15 20.07 -2.22
CA ILE A 14 5.22 21.19 -2.10
C ILE A 14 4.89 21.38 -0.62
N ALA A 15 5.41 22.47 -0.06
CA ALA A 15 5.01 22.99 1.24
C ALA A 15 3.72 23.81 1.08
N ALA A 16 2.66 23.44 1.80
CA ALA A 16 1.46 24.27 1.92
C ALA A 16 1.28 24.72 3.38
N LEU A 17 1.44 26.02 3.59
CA LEU A 17 1.05 26.74 4.80
C LEU A 17 -0.47 27.02 4.77
N ALA A 18 -1.18 26.74 5.86
CA ALA A 18 -2.43 27.39 6.25
C ALA A 18 -2.56 27.30 7.79
N ALA A 19 -2.36 28.37 8.53
CA ALA A 19 -3.26 29.51 8.79
C ALA A 19 -4.24 29.25 9.95
N CYS A 20 -4.13 30.14 10.94
CA CYS A 20 -4.80 30.20 12.23
C CYS A 20 -6.31 30.52 12.08
N GLY A 21 -7.15 29.93 12.93
CA GLY A 21 -8.56 30.31 13.09
C GLY A 21 -9.10 29.86 14.44
N SER A 22 -9.28 30.81 15.36
CA SER A 22 -9.97 30.65 16.65
C SER A 22 -11.46 30.94 16.50
N GLY A 23 -12.35 30.20 17.18
CA GLY A 23 -13.78 30.54 17.24
C GLY A 23 -14.67 29.54 18.01
N GLU A 24 -14.90 29.86 19.29
CA GLU A 24 -16.04 29.60 20.20
C GLU A 24 -16.98 28.38 20.08
N SER A 25 -16.89 27.53 21.12
CA SER A 25 -17.91 27.10 22.09
C SER A 25 -19.40 26.97 21.70
N SER A 26 -19.95 25.77 21.90
CA SER A 26 -21.25 25.54 22.59
C SER A 26 -21.41 24.06 22.96
N SER A 27 -21.55 23.77 24.26
CA SER A 27 -21.97 22.47 24.80
C SER A 27 -23.51 22.37 24.83
N PRO A 28 -24.06 21.15 24.77
CA PRO A 28 -25.02 20.79 25.82
C PRO A 28 -24.84 19.38 26.38
N GLU A 29 -25.26 19.25 27.63
CA GLU A 29 -25.28 18.07 28.49
C GLU A 29 -26.46 17.13 28.20
N GLY A 30 -26.32 15.85 28.59
CA GLY A 30 -27.39 14.84 28.73
C GLY A 30 -26.88 13.45 28.36
N GLY A 31 -26.43 12.59 29.29
CA GLY A 31 -27.21 11.76 30.23
C GLY A 31 -27.07 10.27 29.81
N SER A 32 -26.24 9.46 30.50
CA SER A 32 -26.64 8.46 31.53
C SER A 32 -27.49 7.30 30.96
N GLU A 33 -27.22 5.98 31.08
CA GLU A 33 -26.35 5.12 31.91
C GLU A 33 -26.28 3.68 31.33
N SER A 34 -25.40 2.86 31.89
CA SER A 34 -25.48 1.39 32.08
C SER A 34 -24.83 0.42 31.08
N ALA A 35 -23.61 0.03 31.47
CA ALA A 35 -23.15 -1.34 31.77
C ALA A 35 -23.45 -2.50 30.80
N ALA A 36 -22.38 -3.09 30.28
CA ALA A 36 -22.22 -4.54 30.27
C ALA A 36 -20.74 -4.91 30.37
N THR A 37 -20.38 -5.48 31.51
CA THR A 37 -19.17 -6.26 31.73
C THR A 37 -19.23 -7.49 30.82
N ALA A 38 -18.17 -7.75 30.06
CA ALA A 38 -17.90 -9.06 29.50
C ALA A 38 -16.41 -9.36 29.68
N GLU A 39 -16.11 -10.03 30.79
CA GLU A 39 -14.97 -10.93 30.85
C GLU A 39 -15.26 -12.09 29.91
N SER A 40 -14.36 -12.36 28.97
CA SER A 40 -14.19 -13.71 28.44
C SER A 40 -12.72 -13.91 28.08
N SER A 41 -12.10 -14.75 28.90
CA SER A 41 -10.77 -15.27 28.78
C SER A 41 -10.65 -16.27 27.63
N ALA A 42 -9.39 -16.51 27.24
CA ALA A 42 -8.86 -17.67 26.52
C ALA A 42 -8.82 -17.58 25.00
N GLY A 43 -7.59 -17.53 24.48
CA GLY A 43 -7.29 -17.72 23.08
C GLY A 43 -5.98 -17.07 22.65
N GLN A 44 -4.91 -17.29 23.40
CA GLN A 44 -3.55 -16.96 22.96
C GLN A 44 -3.23 -17.90 21.78
N ASN A 45 -3.40 -17.40 20.57
CA ASN A 45 -2.79 -17.94 19.37
C ASN A 45 -1.79 -16.87 18.93
N ASP A 46 -0.51 -17.16 19.17
CA ASP A 46 0.63 -16.43 18.62
C ASP A 46 0.64 -16.59 17.09
N SER A 47 -0.19 -15.81 16.41
CA SER A 47 0.11 -15.33 15.07
C SER A 47 0.44 -13.86 15.26
N ASN A 48 1.68 -13.49 14.95
CA ASN A 48 2.13 -12.11 14.94
C ASN A 48 1.54 -11.38 13.72
N ASP A 49 0.21 -11.45 13.57
CA ASP A 49 -0.57 -10.57 12.71
C ASP A 49 -0.65 -9.25 13.45
N THR A 50 0.25 -8.35 13.11
CA THR A 50 0.13 -6.95 13.52
C THR A 50 -1.02 -6.37 12.72
N ALA A 51 -2.25 -6.70 13.11
CA ALA A 51 -3.44 -6.10 12.57
C ALA A 51 -3.36 -4.61 12.86
N VAL A 52 -3.03 -3.82 11.83
CA VAL A 52 -3.00 -2.37 11.91
C VAL A 52 -4.41 -1.93 12.28
N SER A 53 -4.54 -1.29 13.44
CA SER A 53 -5.81 -0.72 13.84
C SER A 53 -6.13 0.44 12.91
N ARG A 54 -7.38 0.58 12.44
CA ARG A 54 -7.78 1.70 11.56
C ARG A 54 -7.44 3.11 12.10
N SER A 55 -7.11 3.23 13.38
CA SER A 55 -6.61 4.46 14.00
C SER A 55 -5.21 4.86 13.55
N ASP A 56 -4.40 3.93 13.04
CA ASP A 56 -3.00 4.11 12.64
C ASP A 56 -2.84 4.40 11.14
N CYS A 57 -3.95 4.72 10.48
CA CYS A 57 -4.03 4.96 9.04
C CYS A 57 -3.45 6.29 8.58
N GLY A 58 -2.94 6.31 7.36
CA GLY A 58 -2.47 7.51 6.69
C GLY A 58 -1.01 7.82 6.98
N ALA A 59 -0.67 9.11 7.03
CA ALA A 59 0.69 9.55 7.29
C ALA A 59 1.05 9.35 8.77
N GLY A 60 2.23 8.80 9.03
CA GLY A 60 2.72 8.55 10.39
C GLY A 60 4.25 8.55 10.46
N GLU A 61 4.77 8.18 11.62
CA GLU A 61 6.21 8.03 11.86
C GLU A 61 6.50 6.77 12.68
N ILE A 62 7.54 6.04 12.30
CA ILE A 62 8.10 4.91 13.06
C ILE A 62 9.57 5.24 13.30
N ASP A 63 10.00 5.28 14.56
CA ASP A 63 11.37 5.63 14.95
C ASP A 63 11.90 6.94 14.31
N GLY A 64 11.01 7.92 14.12
CA GLY A 64 11.33 9.21 13.49
C GLY A 64 11.44 9.17 11.96
N VAL A 65 11.09 8.05 11.33
CA VAL A 65 11.04 7.87 9.88
C VAL A 65 9.60 8.03 9.41
N THR A 66 9.38 8.87 8.41
CA THR A 66 8.05 9.07 7.83
C THR A 66 7.59 7.82 7.10
N VAL A 67 6.39 7.36 7.44
CA VAL A 67 5.72 6.23 6.81
C VAL A 67 4.31 6.64 6.35
N ARG A 68 3.74 5.82 5.48
CA ARG A 68 2.31 5.89 5.16
C ARG A 68 1.70 4.50 5.26
N THR A 69 0.61 4.38 6.00
CA THR A 69 -0.15 3.15 6.16
C THR A 69 -1.46 3.24 5.40
N PHE A 70 -1.71 2.27 4.53
CA PHE A 70 -2.90 2.17 3.70
C PHE A 70 -4.01 1.42 4.42
N CYS A 71 -5.24 1.87 4.22
CA CYS A 71 -6.41 1.57 5.03
C CYS A 71 -7.67 1.33 4.22
N GLY A 72 -7.52 0.69 3.07
CA GLY A 72 -8.66 0.27 2.27
C GLY A 72 -9.42 -0.85 2.99
N ASP A 73 -10.47 -1.32 2.36
CA ASP A 73 -11.20 -2.50 2.82
C ASP A 73 -10.88 -3.74 1.95
N GLY A 74 -9.87 -3.62 1.07
CA GLY A 74 -9.40 -4.67 0.18
C GLY A 74 -8.35 -5.60 0.78
N THR A 75 -7.87 -6.53 -0.04
CA THR A 75 -6.75 -7.44 0.24
C THR A 75 -5.76 -7.48 -0.92
N ALA A 76 -4.48 -7.71 -0.62
CA ALA A 76 -3.43 -7.90 -1.60
C ALA A 76 -2.51 -9.05 -1.18
N THR A 77 -2.10 -9.88 -2.15
CA THR A 77 -1.17 -10.99 -1.95
C THR A 77 -0.02 -10.90 -2.93
N LEU A 78 1.17 -11.32 -2.49
CA LEU A 78 2.35 -11.44 -3.34
C LEU A 78 3.24 -12.59 -2.85
N SER A 79 3.68 -13.43 -3.77
CA SER A 79 4.54 -14.58 -3.46
C SER A 79 5.67 -14.71 -4.48
N ASP A 80 6.85 -15.13 -4.01
CA ASP A 80 7.99 -15.53 -4.85
C ASP A 80 8.18 -17.06 -4.94
N GLY A 81 7.16 -17.81 -4.50
CA GLY A 81 7.17 -19.27 -4.40
C GLY A 81 7.80 -19.83 -3.12
N THR A 82 8.55 -19.02 -2.36
CA THR A 82 9.12 -19.41 -1.05
C THR A 82 8.43 -18.68 0.09
N THR A 83 8.14 -17.40 -0.10
CA THR A 83 7.45 -16.51 0.82
C THR A 83 6.12 -16.12 0.20
N THR A 84 5.07 -16.01 1.03
CA THR A 84 3.81 -15.38 0.65
C THR A 84 3.54 -14.25 1.63
N LEU A 85 3.41 -13.05 1.11
CA LEU A 85 2.97 -11.87 1.82
C LEU A 85 1.50 -11.67 1.49
N GLU A 86 0.66 -11.60 2.51
CA GLU A 86 -0.77 -11.30 2.41
C GLU A 86 -1.05 -10.15 3.35
N LEU A 87 -1.63 -9.08 2.80
CA LEU A 87 -1.95 -7.87 3.54
C LEU A 87 -3.41 -7.53 3.31
N ASP A 88 -4.11 -7.32 4.42
CA ASP A 88 -5.41 -6.67 4.41
C ASP A 88 -5.25 -5.16 4.20
N GLN A 89 -6.38 -4.48 4.04
CA GLN A 89 -6.48 -3.05 3.89
C GLN A 89 -5.89 -2.47 2.60
N ALA A 90 -6.01 -3.21 1.50
CA ALA A 90 -5.59 -2.74 0.18
C ALA A 90 -6.48 -1.58 -0.31
N GLU A 91 -5.84 -0.50 -0.75
CA GLU A 91 -6.45 0.65 -1.40
C GLU A 91 -6.18 0.63 -2.91
N CYS A 92 -7.23 0.65 -3.71
CA CYS A 92 -7.13 0.89 -5.15
C CYS A 92 -7.31 2.39 -5.42
N ALA A 93 -6.42 2.97 -6.23
CA ALA A 93 -6.48 4.37 -6.61
C ALA A 93 -6.25 4.55 -8.10
N VAL A 94 -6.97 5.50 -8.71
CA VAL A 94 -6.69 6.03 -10.03
C VAL A 94 -6.40 7.51 -9.88
N ASP A 95 -5.28 7.95 -10.46
CA ASP A 95 -4.92 9.35 -10.57
C ASP A 95 -4.27 9.61 -11.95
N PRO A 96 -3.94 10.86 -12.31
CA PRO A 96 -3.35 11.16 -13.62
C PRO A 96 -2.05 10.39 -13.92
N MET A 97 -1.32 9.94 -12.91
CA MET A 97 -0.08 9.15 -13.02
C MET A 97 -0.32 7.65 -13.20
N GLY A 98 -1.58 7.19 -13.13
CA GLY A 98 -1.97 5.82 -13.44
C GLY A 98 -2.94 5.21 -12.44
N TRP A 99 -3.00 3.89 -12.45
CA TRP A 99 -3.75 3.10 -11.48
C TRP A 99 -2.80 2.36 -10.55
N SER A 100 -3.18 2.22 -9.28
CA SER A 100 -2.38 1.49 -8.30
C SER A 100 -3.21 0.74 -7.26
N VAL A 101 -2.60 -0.27 -6.67
CA VAL A 101 -3.03 -0.98 -5.45
C VAL A 101 -1.94 -0.83 -4.42
N ASN A 102 -2.29 -0.45 -3.20
CA ASN A 102 -1.33 -0.29 -2.11
C ASN A 102 -1.90 -0.91 -0.84
N ALA A 103 -1.14 -1.76 -0.16
CA ALA A 103 -1.54 -2.40 1.10
C ALA A 103 -0.38 -2.39 2.10
N GLY A 104 -0.69 -2.26 3.39
CA GLY A 104 0.30 -2.21 4.47
C GLY A 104 0.93 -0.83 4.67
N THR A 105 2.21 -0.80 5.05
CA THR A 105 2.94 0.41 5.42
C THR A 105 4.16 0.63 4.53
N ILE A 106 4.15 1.72 3.76
CA ILE A 106 5.31 2.15 2.96
C ILE A 106 6.20 3.09 3.77
N VAL A 107 7.50 2.83 3.73
CA VAL A 107 8.53 3.73 4.28
C VAL A 107 8.94 4.72 3.21
N LEU A 108 8.81 6.03 3.48
CA LEU A 108 9.06 7.06 2.47
C LEU A 108 10.55 7.41 2.33
N ASP A 109 11.36 7.09 3.34
CA ASP A 109 12.81 7.21 3.29
C ASP A 109 13.45 5.85 2.93
N PRO A 110 13.99 5.66 1.71
CA PRO A 110 14.61 4.41 1.29
C PRO A 110 15.90 4.08 2.05
N SER A 111 16.48 5.04 2.78
CA SER A 111 17.67 4.81 3.60
C SER A 111 17.36 4.22 4.98
N ALA A 112 16.09 4.25 5.41
CA ALA A 112 15.63 3.74 6.70
C ALA A 112 15.42 2.21 6.68
N THR A 113 16.49 1.46 6.43
CA THR A 113 16.42 0.00 6.26
C THR A 113 15.95 -0.75 7.51
N GLU A 114 16.20 -0.21 8.71
CA GLU A 114 15.74 -0.81 9.97
C GLU A 114 14.22 -0.72 10.11
N VAL A 115 13.63 0.44 9.77
CA VAL A 115 12.18 0.61 9.76
C VAL A 115 11.56 -0.22 8.64
N ALA A 116 12.16 -0.23 7.44
CA ALA A 116 11.72 -1.09 6.35
C ALA A 116 11.80 -2.59 6.67
N ALA A 117 12.67 -2.99 7.61
CA ALA A 117 12.76 -4.35 8.11
C ALA A 117 11.64 -4.70 9.14
N SER A 118 10.99 -3.68 9.70
CA SER A 118 9.88 -3.84 10.65
C SER A 118 8.49 -3.70 10.02
N THR A 119 8.42 -3.24 8.76
CA THR A 119 7.17 -3.01 8.03
C THR A 119 6.92 -4.10 7.00
N GLN A 120 5.68 -4.13 6.49
CA GLN A 120 5.32 -4.90 5.31
C GLN A 120 4.50 -4.03 4.36
N TYR A 121 4.69 -4.23 3.06
CA TYR A 121 4.03 -3.46 2.01
C TYR A 121 3.85 -4.28 0.74
N ILE A 122 2.71 -4.11 0.06
CA ILE A 122 2.48 -4.56 -1.31
C ILE A 122 2.01 -3.37 -2.14
N GLY A 123 2.63 -3.18 -3.30
CA GLY A 123 2.27 -2.17 -4.29
C GLY A 123 2.20 -2.76 -5.69
N PHE A 124 1.10 -2.50 -6.39
CA PHE A 124 0.95 -2.76 -7.83
C PHE A 124 0.65 -1.44 -8.53
N ALA A 125 1.25 -1.18 -9.68
CA ALA A 125 0.99 0.03 -10.43
C ALA A 125 0.96 -0.21 -11.94
N VAL A 126 -0.04 0.34 -12.61
CA VAL A 126 -0.14 0.40 -14.07
C VAL A 126 0.01 1.86 -14.49
N PRO A 127 1.12 2.23 -15.15
CA PRO A 127 1.29 3.59 -15.66
C PRO A 127 0.31 3.86 -16.81
N PRO A 128 0.01 5.13 -17.11
CA PRO A 128 -0.84 5.50 -18.23
C PRO A 128 -0.25 5.04 -19.56
N PRO A 129 -1.11 4.62 -20.50
CA PRO A 129 -0.65 4.26 -21.83
C PRO A 129 0.06 5.46 -22.46
N ASP A 130 1.21 5.20 -23.08
CA ASP A 130 2.03 6.18 -23.81
C ASP A 130 2.69 7.28 -22.97
N GLY A 131 2.71 7.15 -21.64
CA GLY A 131 3.33 8.14 -20.74
C GLY A 131 2.58 9.47 -20.68
N GLY A 132 1.32 9.48 -21.12
CA GLY A 132 0.39 10.59 -20.96
C GLY A 132 -0.23 10.65 -19.56
N GLU A 133 -1.41 11.24 -19.45
CA GLU A 133 -2.17 11.27 -18.19
C GLU A 133 -3.36 10.31 -18.28
N TRP A 134 -3.69 9.68 -17.16
CA TRP A 134 -4.94 8.93 -17.03
C TRP A 134 -6.13 9.89 -16.89
N THR A 135 -7.19 9.69 -17.69
CA THR A 135 -8.37 10.59 -17.69
C THR A 135 -9.67 9.91 -17.25
N GLY A 136 -9.63 8.63 -16.89
CA GLY A 136 -10.79 7.89 -16.38
C GLY A 136 -10.78 7.82 -14.85
N ASP A 137 -11.96 7.64 -14.24
CA ASP A 137 -12.07 7.41 -12.80
C ASP A 137 -11.77 5.95 -12.41
N THR A 138 -11.74 5.05 -13.39
CA THR A 138 -11.41 3.64 -13.25
C THR A 138 -10.42 3.20 -14.32
N ILE A 139 -9.73 2.09 -14.06
CA ILE A 139 -8.97 1.36 -15.07
C ILE A 139 -9.89 0.34 -15.77
N PRO A 140 -9.90 0.28 -17.12
CA PRO A 140 -10.61 -0.77 -17.82
C PRO A 140 -10.09 -2.16 -17.46
N ASP A 141 -10.95 -3.16 -17.58
CA ASP A 141 -10.52 -4.56 -17.50
C ASP A 141 -9.56 -4.89 -18.64
N GLY A 142 -8.50 -5.63 -18.33
CA GLY A 142 -7.49 -5.96 -19.32
C GLY A 142 -6.20 -6.52 -18.74
N THR A 143 -5.22 -6.72 -19.62
CA THR A 143 -3.87 -7.14 -19.25
C THR A 143 -2.90 -6.01 -19.53
N TYR A 144 -2.12 -5.66 -18.51
CA TYR A 144 -1.23 -4.51 -18.51
C TYR A 144 0.17 -4.93 -18.12
N GLN A 145 1.16 -4.21 -18.64
CA GLN A 145 2.50 -4.19 -18.07
C GLN A 145 2.49 -3.22 -16.89
N GLY A 146 3.13 -3.58 -15.78
CA GLY A 146 3.05 -2.79 -14.57
C GLY A 146 4.17 -3.07 -13.58
N ILE A 147 4.31 -2.20 -12.60
CA ILE A 147 5.33 -2.32 -11.56
C ILE A 147 4.74 -3.11 -10.41
N VAL A 148 5.55 -4.01 -9.86
CA VAL A 148 5.22 -4.77 -8.64
C VAL A 148 6.30 -4.46 -7.63
N THR A 149 5.89 -4.05 -6.45
CA THR A 149 6.79 -3.81 -5.31
C THR A 149 6.23 -4.52 -4.11
N GLY A 150 7.08 -5.23 -3.40
CA GLY A 150 6.75 -5.82 -2.12
C GLY A 150 7.90 -5.67 -1.14
N ASN A 151 7.56 -5.44 0.11
CA ASN A 151 8.50 -5.47 1.22
C ASN A 151 7.91 -6.41 2.26
N ASP A 152 8.60 -7.52 2.53
CA ASP A 152 8.28 -8.40 3.64
C ASP A 152 9.39 -8.30 4.69
N GLN A 153 9.24 -7.37 5.64
CA GLN A 153 10.19 -7.18 6.73
C GLN A 153 11.64 -7.02 6.22
N GLY A 154 11.80 -6.17 5.20
CA GLY A 154 13.09 -5.85 4.60
C GLY A 154 13.48 -6.74 3.41
N LYS A 155 12.76 -7.83 3.16
CA LYS A 155 12.89 -8.61 1.93
C LYS A 155 12.19 -7.90 0.78
N ASP A 156 12.92 -7.57 -0.28
CA ASP A 156 12.38 -6.93 -1.47
C ASP A 156 11.78 -7.95 -2.44
N LEU A 157 10.57 -7.67 -2.91
CA LEU A 157 9.82 -8.46 -3.89
C LEU A 157 9.42 -7.56 -5.05
N THR A 158 10.41 -7.01 -5.75
CA THR A 158 10.16 -6.01 -6.80
C THR A 158 10.40 -6.56 -8.20
N ALA A 159 9.50 -6.25 -9.12
CA ALA A 159 9.62 -6.48 -10.56
C ALA A 159 9.35 -5.20 -11.36
N SER A 160 10.07 -5.04 -12.47
CA SER A 160 9.91 -3.88 -13.35
C SER A 160 8.66 -4.00 -14.22
N ALA A 161 8.22 -2.89 -14.80
CA ALA A 161 7.16 -2.87 -15.79
C ALA A 161 7.42 -3.77 -17.02
N ALA A 162 8.67 -4.09 -17.34
CA ALA A 162 8.97 -4.98 -18.46
C ALA A 162 8.82 -6.47 -18.09
N ASP A 163 8.83 -6.78 -16.79
CA ASP A 163 8.93 -8.14 -16.26
C ASP A 163 7.67 -8.57 -15.49
N ALA A 164 6.70 -7.66 -15.31
CA ALA A 164 5.47 -7.93 -14.58
C ALA A 164 4.21 -7.58 -15.37
N THR A 165 3.32 -8.56 -15.40
CA THR A 165 2.00 -8.50 -16.02
C THR A 165 0.92 -8.44 -14.93
N ILE A 166 0.05 -7.44 -15.04
CA ILE A 166 -1.10 -7.24 -14.15
C ILE A 166 -2.37 -7.46 -14.97
N VAL A 167 -3.20 -8.40 -14.55
CA VAL A 167 -4.54 -8.60 -15.11
C VAL A 167 -5.52 -7.91 -14.19
N VAL A 168 -6.20 -6.91 -14.73
CA VAL A 168 -7.20 -6.11 -14.03
C VAL A 168 -8.60 -6.54 -14.45
N THR A 169 -9.48 -6.66 -13.47
CA THR A 169 -10.89 -7.05 -13.60
C THR A 169 -11.76 -6.19 -12.69
N ASP A 170 -13.07 -6.23 -12.91
CA ASP A 170 -14.07 -5.52 -12.11
C ASP A 170 -13.80 -4.00 -12.02
N GLY A 171 -13.40 -3.40 -13.14
CA GLY A 171 -13.16 -1.97 -13.26
C GLY A 171 -12.02 -1.45 -12.38
N GLY A 172 -10.98 -2.27 -12.18
CA GLY A 172 -9.84 -1.89 -11.33
C GLY A 172 -9.94 -2.32 -9.88
N LYS A 173 -11.00 -3.06 -9.52
CA LYS A 173 -11.23 -3.51 -8.14
C LYS A 173 -10.67 -4.88 -7.84
N ALA A 174 -10.39 -5.72 -8.84
CA ALA A 174 -9.84 -7.04 -8.60
C ALA A 174 -8.84 -7.42 -9.67
N GLY A 175 -7.95 -8.36 -9.37
CA GLY A 175 -7.02 -8.83 -10.39
C GLY A 175 -5.93 -9.75 -9.90
N THR A 176 -5.04 -10.09 -10.82
CA THR A 176 -3.88 -10.95 -10.57
C THR A 176 -2.61 -10.32 -11.11
N VAL A 177 -1.50 -10.75 -10.54
CA VAL A 177 -0.16 -10.29 -10.86
C VAL A 177 0.70 -11.51 -11.14
N SER A 178 1.55 -11.40 -12.15
CA SER A 178 2.63 -12.36 -12.39
C SER A 178 3.85 -11.65 -12.92
N GLY A 179 5.04 -12.11 -12.59
CA GLY A 179 6.25 -11.52 -13.12
C GLY A 179 7.52 -12.23 -12.66
N THR A 180 8.65 -11.56 -12.86
CA THR A 180 9.95 -12.02 -12.36
C THR A 180 10.60 -10.90 -11.55
N SER A 181 11.01 -11.20 -10.31
CA SER A 181 11.69 -10.23 -9.46
C SER A 181 13.07 -9.88 -10.00
N PHE A 182 13.69 -8.81 -9.48
CA PHE A 182 15.07 -8.47 -9.82
C PHE A 182 16.09 -9.55 -9.45
N GLU A 183 15.77 -10.42 -8.50
CA GLU A 183 16.58 -11.57 -8.11
C GLU A 183 16.33 -12.81 -8.98
N GLY A 184 15.38 -12.74 -9.92
CA GLY A 184 15.03 -13.82 -10.85
C GLY A 184 13.99 -14.80 -10.32
N ALA A 185 13.33 -14.50 -9.19
CA ALA A 185 12.27 -15.34 -8.65
C ALA A 185 10.94 -15.08 -9.38
N SER A 186 10.15 -16.13 -9.63
CA SER A 186 8.81 -15.97 -10.18
C SER A 186 7.89 -15.33 -9.16
N LEU A 187 7.33 -14.17 -9.47
CA LEU A 187 6.33 -13.50 -8.65
C LEU A 187 4.92 -13.86 -9.11
N THR A 188 4.03 -14.09 -8.15
CA THR A 188 2.58 -14.22 -8.37
C THR A 188 1.83 -13.50 -7.27
N GLY A 189 0.72 -12.86 -7.59
CA GLY A 189 -0.10 -12.18 -6.60
C GLY A 189 -1.55 -11.99 -7.06
N SER A 190 -2.37 -11.46 -6.15
CA SER A 190 -3.75 -11.06 -6.42
C SER A 190 -4.11 -9.83 -5.61
N PHE A 191 -5.14 -9.11 -6.03
CA PHE A 191 -5.74 -8.05 -5.25
C PHE A 191 -7.25 -8.05 -5.38
N SER A 192 -7.90 -7.52 -4.36
CA SER A 192 -9.32 -7.17 -4.33
C SER A 192 -9.48 -5.88 -3.54
N CYS A 193 -10.31 -4.97 -4.01
CA CYS A 193 -10.65 -3.70 -3.38
C CYS A 193 -12.16 -3.56 -3.37
N GLU A 194 -12.70 -2.92 -2.33
CA GLU A 194 -14.15 -2.69 -2.18
C GLU A 194 -14.55 -1.26 -2.59
#